data_AF-A0A249W8U2-F1
#
_entry.id   AF-A0A249W8U2-F1
#
_cell.length_a   1.000
_cell.length_b   1.000
_cell.length_c   1.000
_cell.angle_alpha   90.00
_cell.angle_beta   90.00
_cell.angle_gamma   90.00
#
_symmetry.space_group_name_H-M   'P 1'
#
loop_
_entity.id
_entity.type
_entity.pdbx_description
1 polymer ?
#
loop_
_entity_poly.entity_id
_entity_poly.type
_entity_poly.pdbx_seq_one_letter_code
_entity_poly.pdbx_strand_id
1 'polypeptide(L)'
;MRHSIYLTLATLLIKADLKREEREWQRTVRRSSHDVPWTNVHLLRDIGLDREGRVTQTSVPEAVKVERRVRHLRRVLSARIPT
;
A
#
# COMPACT_ATOMS: atom_id res chain seq x y z
N MET A 1 -9.04 -26.41 -41.08
CA MET A 1 -8.89 -25.07 -40.47
C MET A 1 -8.00 -25.19 -39.24
N ARG A 2 -6.89 -24.43 -39.16
CA ARG A 2 -5.93 -24.53 -38.04
C ARG A 2 -6.39 -23.69 -36.85
N HIS A 3 -7.17 -24.29 -35.94
CA HIS A 3 -7.64 -23.66 -34.70
C HIS A 3 -6.52 -23.09 -33.82
N SER A 4 -5.29 -23.62 -33.95
CA SER A 4 -4.10 -23.11 -33.26
C SER A 4 -3.74 -21.67 -33.62
N ILE A 5 -4.02 -21.22 -34.85
CA ILE A 5 -3.73 -19.86 -35.29
C ILE A 5 -4.61 -18.86 -34.53
N TYR A 6 -5.89 -19.17 -34.38
CA TYR A 6 -6.83 -18.31 -33.64
C TYR A 6 -6.49 -18.22 -32.16
N LEU A 7 -6.10 -19.34 -31.54
CA LEU A 7 -5.66 -19.34 -30.13
C LEU A 7 -4.39 -18.49 -29.94
N THR A 8 -3.43 -18.62 -30.85
CA THR A 8 -2.20 -17.83 -30.80
C THR A 8 -2.50 -16.34 -30.93
N LEU A 9 -3.37 -15.98 -31.87
CA LEU A 9 -3.74 -14.59 -32.11
C LEU A 9 -4.56 -13.99 -30.95
N ALA A 10 -5.49 -14.76 -30.38
CA ALA A 10 -6.25 -14.34 -29.21
C ALA A 10 -5.34 -14.04 -28.00
N THR A 11 -4.38 -14.92 -27.71
CA THR A 11 -3.44 -14.68 -26.61
C THR A 11 -2.54 -13.47 -26.84
N LEU A 12 -2.17 -13.19 -28.10
CA LEU A 12 -1.39 -11.99 -28.46
C LEU A 12 -2.21 -10.73 -28.19
N LEU A 13 -3.47 -10.69 -28.66
CA LEU A 13 -4.35 -9.54 -28.46
C LEU A 13 -4.61 -9.26 -26.98
N ILE A 14 -4.88 -10.29 -26.18
CA ILE A 14 -5.09 -10.14 -24.73
C ILE A 14 -3.83 -9.56 -24.05
N LYS A 15 -2.65 -10.07 -24.38
CA LYS A 15 -1.39 -9.55 -23.84
C LYS A 15 -1.13 -8.10 -24.26
N ALA A 16 -1.50 -7.72 -25.47
CA ALA A 16 -1.36 -6.35 -25.96
C ALA A 16 -2.31 -5.39 -25.22
N ASP A 17 -3.54 -5.83 -24.97
CA ASP A 17 -4.55 -5.04 -24.26
C ASP A 17 -4.15 -4.80 -22.79
N LEU A 18 -3.72 -5.85 -22.09
CA LEU A 18 -3.19 -5.73 -20.72
C LEU A 18 -2.00 -4.76 -20.65
N LYS A 19 -1.09 -4.80 -21.64
CA LYS A 19 0.02 -3.84 -21.70
C LYS A 19 -0.44 -2.42 -21.96
N ARG A 20 -1.56 -2.21 -22.66
CA ARG A 20 -2.13 -0.89 -22.90
C ARG A 20 -2.73 -0.33 -21.63
N GLU A 21 -3.55 -1.12 -20.96
CA GLU A 21 -4.16 -0.76 -19.66
C GLU A 21 -3.10 -0.44 -18.62
N GLU A 22 -2.05 -1.25 -18.50
CA GLU A 22 -0.94 -1.00 -17.58
C GLU A 22 -0.28 0.36 -17.84
N ARG A 23 -0.06 0.73 -19.11
CA ARG A 23 0.52 2.03 -19.47
C ARG A 23 -0.41 3.19 -19.16
N GLU A 24 -1.70 3.02 -19.42
CA GLU A 24 -2.73 4.02 -19.10
C GLU A 24 -2.83 4.22 -17.59
N TRP A 25 -2.87 3.13 -16.83
CA TRP A 25 -2.85 3.13 -15.38
C TRP A 25 -1.61 3.83 -14.83
N GLN A 26 -0.40 3.48 -15.30
CA GLN A 26 0.84 4.16 -14.89
C GLN A 26 0.86 5.66 -15.24
N ARG A 27 0.21 6.09 -16.32
CA ARG A 27 0.07 7.52 -16.64
C ARG A 27 -0.86 8.21 -15.64
N THR A 28 -1.98 7.58 -15.30
CA THR A 28 -2.93 8.10 -14.32
C THR A 28 -2.32 8.18 -12.92
N VAL A 29 -1.64 7.12 -12.47
CA VAL A 29 -0.95 7.08 -11.15
C VAL A 29 0.14 8.14 -11.06
N ARG A 30 0.89 8.38 -12.14
CA ARG A 30 1.87 9.48 -12.17
C ARG A 30 1.21 10.85 -12.04
N ARG A 31 0.06 11.08 -12.70
CA ARG A 31 -0.69 12.34 -12.58
C ARG A 31 -1.29 12.51 -11.19
N SER A 32 -1.88 11.46 -10.60
CA SER A 32 -2.45 11.53 -9.26
C SER A 32 -1.39 11.80 -8.19
N SER A 33 -0.13 11.39 -8.41
CA SER A 33 0.98 11.73 -7.53
C SER A 33 1.33 13.23 -7.54
N HIS A 34 0.98 13.96 -8.60
CA HIS A 34 1.18 15.41 -8.69
C HIS A 34 0.00 16.21 -8.11
N ASP A 35 -1.23 15.67 -8.19
CA ASP A 35 -2.45 16.30 -7.64
C ASP A 35 -2.62 16.10 -6.12
N VAL A 36 -1.60 15.57 -5.43
CA VAL A 36 -1.64 15.45 -3.97
C VAL A 36 -1.77 16.86 -3.36
N PRO A 37 -2.77 17.12 -2.50
CA PRO A 37 -3.02 18.44 -1.94
C PRO A 37 -2.03 18.77 -0.81
N TRP A 38 -0.76 18.94 -1.15
CA TRP A 38 0.35 19.22 -0.22
C TRP A 38 0.09 20.42 0.70
N THR A 39 -0.70 21.38 0.24
CA THR A 39 -1.06 22.59 0.97
C THR A 39 -2.10 22.33 2.08
N ASN A 40 -2.88 21.26 2.00
CA ASN A 40 -3.96 20.99 2.95
C ASN A 40 -3.63 19.80 3.86
N VAL A 41 -3.18 20.14 5.07
CA VAL A 41 -2.76 19.18 6.10
C VAL A 41 -3.89 18.25 6.56
N HIS A 42 -5.14 18.74 6.56
CA HIS A 42 -6.28 17.93 6.95
C HIS A 42 -6.59 16.87 5.89
N LEU A 43 -6.58 17.26 4.61
CA LEU A 43 -6.75 16.33 3.50
C LEU A 43 -5.60 15.31 3.43
N LEU A 44 -4.36 15.73 3.65
CA LEU A 44 -3.22 14.80 3.74
C LEU A 44 -3.44 13.76 4.84
N ARG A 45 -3.90 14.20 6.03
CA ARG A 45 -4.18 13.30 7.16
C ARG A 45 -5.30 12.29 6.85
N ASP A 46 -6.33 12.71 6.14
CA ASP A 46 -7.43 11.83 5.71
C ASP A 46 -6.98 10.80 4.65
N ILE A 47 -6.06 11.21 3.76
CA ILE A 47 -5.40 10.32 2.78
C ILE A 47 -4.36 9.41 3.47
N GLY A 48 -3.99 9.70 4.73
CA GLY A 48 -3.01 8.94 5.50
C GLY A 48 -1.55 9.31 5.18
N LEU A 49 -1.32 10.52 4.66
CA LEU A 49 -0.01 11.09 4.39
C LEU A 49 0.36 12.18 5.41
N ASP A 50 1.64 12.30 5.69
CA ASP A 50 2.23 13.38 6.47
C ASP A 50 2.64 14.55 5.55
N ARG A 51 2.98 15.71 6.12
CA ARG A 51 3.39 16.90 5.36
C ARG A 51 4.62 16.65 4.50
N GLU A 52 5.47 15.72 4.92
CA GLU A 52 6.68 15.28 4.22
C GLU A 52 6.39 14.14 3.22
N GLY A 53 5.12 13.80 2.99
CA GLY A 53 4.71 12.76 2.03
C GLY A 53 4.93 11.34 2.50
N ARG A 54 5.22 11.16 3.79
CA ARG A 54 5.39 9.84 4.40
C ARG A 54 4.02 9.28 4.78
N VAL A 55 3.84 7.98 4.66
CA VAL A 55 2.61 7.34 5.11
C VAL A 55 2.55 7.44 6.64
N THR A 56 1.55 8.15 7.16
CA THR A 56 1.34 8.38 8.60
C THR A 56 1.01 7.09 9.32
N GLN A 57 0.36 6.15 8.62
CA GLN A 57 0.08 4.82 9.14
C GLN A 57 1.24 3.87 8.85
N THR A 58 2.15 3.72 9.79
CA THR A 58 3.00 2.53 9.82
C THR A 58 2.06 1.34 10.06
N SER A 59 1.80 0.53 9.03
CA SER A 59 0.89 -0.63 9.07
C SER A 59 1.50 -1.77 9.89
N VAL A 60 1.82 -1.51 11.15
CA VAL A 60 2.16 -2.58 12.08
C VAL A 60 0.85 -3.28 12.42
N PRO A 61 0.70 -4.59 12.13
CA PRO A 61 -0.51 -5.32 12.48
C PRO A 61 -0.80 -5.17 13.96
N GLU A 62 -2.08 -5.01 14.32
CA GLU A 62 -2.49 -4.72 15.70
C GLU A 62 -2.00 -5.80 16.68
N ALA A 63 -1.98 -7.06 16.23
CA ALA A 63 -1.40 -8.19 16.97
C ALA A 63 0.05 -7.93 17.42
N VAL A 64 0.88 -7.36 16.55
CA VAL A 64 2.30 -7.06 16.84
C VAL A 64 2.43 -5.91 17.84
N LYS A 65 1.55 -4.90 17.77
CA LYS A 65 1.53 -3.80 18.75
C LYS A 65 1.13 -4.30 20.13
N VAL A 66 0.09 -5.14 20.20
CA VAL A 66 -0.40 -5.74 21.45
C VAL A 66 0.69 -6.61 22.07
N GLU A 67 1.35 -7.48 21.29
CA GLU A 67 2.40 -8.35 21.79
C GLU A 67 3.59 -7.56 22.39
N ARG A 68 4.04 -6.50 21.70
CA ARG A 68 5.09 -5.61 22.23
C ARG A 68 4.67 -4.96 23.55
N ARG A 69 3.42 -4.48 23.62
CA ARG A 69 2.90 -3.83 24.82
C ARG A 69 2.81 -4.78 26.00
N VAL A 70 2.30 -6.01 25.77
CA VAL A 70 2.24 -7.07 26.79
C VAL A 70 3.63 -7.46 27.27
N ARG A 71 4.62 -7.57 26.36
CA ARG A 71 6.01 -7.87 26.71
C ARG A 71 6.62 -6.80 27.62
N HIS A 72 6.39 -5.52 27.30
CA HIS A 72 6.86 -4.42 28.14
C HIS A 72 6.18 -4.41 29.51
N LEU A 73 4.87 -4.64 29.57
CA LEU A 73 4.14 -4.75 30.83
C LEU A 73 4.67 -5.88 31.70
N ARG A 74 4.85 -7.08 31.12
CA ARG A 74 5.46 -8.22 31.83
C ARG A 74 6.84 -7.88 32.37
N ARG A 75 7.70 -7.26 31.55
CA ARG A 75 9.04 -6.85 31.98
C ARG A 75 9.01 -5.89 33.16
N VAL A 76 8.13 -4.89 33.13
CA VAL A 76 7.98 -3.92 34.22
C VAL A 76 7.45 -4.59 35.49
N LEU A 77 6.46 -5.47 35.36
CA LEU A 77 5.89 -6.20 36.50
C LEU A 77 6.89 -7.19 37.11
N SER A 78 7.65 -7.91 36.30
CA SER A 78 8.69 -8.83 36.78
C SER A 78 9.89 -8.11 37.39
N ALA A 79 10.17 -6.87 36.98
CA ALA A 79 11.23 -6.04 37.55
C ALA A 79 10.81 -5.35 38.85
N ARG A 80 9.52 -5.36 39.21
CA ARG A 80 9.08 -4.92 40.53
C ARG A 80 9.44 -5.97 41.57
N ILE A 81 10.36 -5.60 42.46
CA ILE A 81 10.67 -6.35 43.67
C ILE A 81 9.38 -6.41 44.51
N PRO A 82 8.91 -7.59 44.94
CA PRO A 82 7.81 -7.67 45.89
C PRO A 82 8.31 -7.08 47.22
N THR A 83 7.77 -5.93 47.60
CA THR A 83 7.90 -5.37 48.96
C THR A 83 7.01 -6.15 49.91
#